data_AF-A0A3M1AC72-F1
#
_entry.id   AF-A0A3M1AC72-F1
#
_cell.length_a   1.000
_cell.length_b   1.000
_cell.length_c   1.000
_cell.angle_alpha   90.00
_cell.angle_beta   90.00
_cell.angle_gamma   90.00
#
_symmetry.space_group_name_H-M   'P 1'
#
loop_
_entity.id
_entity.type
_entity.pdbx_description
1 polymer ?
#
loop_
_entity_poly.entity_id
_entity_poly.type
_entity_poly.pdbx_seq_one_letter_code
_entity_poly.pdbx_strand_id
1 'polypeptide(L)'
;MSVFEAIWLGLMAIAFVAWVVTMMRTLYRLKARADERLRESRGGGLGTGIANTATTFGEFFTRPEWRRERLRLLLLTVVLFAIIGTGPILWAPRP
;
A
#
# COMPACT_ATOMS: atom_id res chain seq x y z
N MET A 1 -14.62 -8.87 -26.72
CA MET A 1 -14.52 -8.86 -25.25
C MET A 1 -15.39 -9.98 -24.73
N SER A 2 -14.80 -11.07 -24.22
CA SER A 2 -15.56 -12.21 -23.71
C SER A 2 -16.01 -11.94 -22.27
N VAL A 3 -17.10 -12.59 -21.83
CA VAL A 3 -17.66 -12.45 -20.47
C VAL A 3 -16.60 -12.77 -19.40
N PHE A 4 -15.73 -13.74 -19.68
CA PHE A 4 -14.61 -14.10 -18.81
C PHE A 4 -13.62 -12.95 -18.62
N GLU A 5 -13.28 -12.22 -19.69
CA GLU A 5 -12.36 -11.07 -19.64
C GLU A 5 -12.95 -9.93 -18.81
N ALA A 6 -14.25 -9.68 -18.97
CA ALA A 6 -14.95 -8.66 -18.19
C ALA A 6 -14.96 -8.99 -16.68
N ILE A 7 -15.19 -10.26 -16.32
CA ILE A 7 -15.13 -10.73 -14.93
C ILE A 7 -13.70 -10.59 -14.37
N TRP A 8 -12.70 -11.00 -15.14
CA TRP A 8 -11.29 -10.92 -14.74
C TRP A 8 -10.83 -9.48 -14.49
N LEU A 9 -11.17 -8.57 -15.40
CA LEU A 9 -10.88 -7.14 -15.25
C LEU A 9 -11.62 -6.53 -14.05
N GLY A 10 -12.87 -6.95 -13.82
CA GLY A 10 -13.64 -6.54 -12.64
C GLY A 10 -12.97 -6.95 -11.33
N LEU A 11 -12.53 -8.21 -11.22
CA LEU A 11 -11.79 -8.71 -10.05
C LEU A 11 -10.48 -7.92 -9.83
N MET A 12 -9.75 -7.64 -10.91
CA MET A 12 -8.51 -6.89 -10.84
C MET A 12 -8.73 -5.44 -10.38
N ALA A 13 -9.80 -4.79 -10.87
CA ALA A 13 -10.18 -3.44 -10.43
C ALA A 13 -10.56 -3.42 -8.95
N ILE A 14 -11.34 -4.40 -8.47
CA ILE A 14 -11.72 -4.50 -7.05
C ILE A 14 -10.49 -4.73 -6.17
N ALA A 15 -9.59 -5.65 -6.56
CA ALA A 15 -8.36 -5.91 -5.83
C ALA A 15 -7.46 -4.65 -5.78
N PHE A 16 -7.36 -3.92 -6.89
CA PHE A 16 -6.63 -2.66 -6.96
C PHE A 16 -7.22 -1.59 -6.03
N VAL A 17 -8.53 -1.38 -6.07
CA VAL A 17 -9.21 -0.41 -5.19
C VAL A 17 -9.01 -0.78 -3.72
N ALA A 18 -9.16 -2.06 -3.36
CA ALA A 18 -8.93 -2.54 -2.00
C ALA A 18 -7.48 -2.28 -1.54
N TRP A 19 -6.51 -2.49 -2.42
CA TRP A 19 -5.10 -2.18 -2.14
C TRP A 19 -4.88 -0.68 -1.95
N VAL A 20 -5.39 0.17 -2.84
CA VAL A 20 -5.26 1.64 -2.76
C VAL A 20 -5.86 2.15 -1.45
N VAL A 21 -7.07 1.70 -1.08
CA VAL A 21 -7.72 2.11 0.17
C VAL A 21 -6.87 1.70 1.38
N THR A 22 -6.33 0.48 1.36
CA THR A 22 -5.48 -0.03 2.46
C THR A 22 -4.16 0.75 2.56
N MET A 23 -3.56 1.07 1.42
CA MET A 23 -2.33 1.88 1.33
C MET A 23 -2.57 3.29 1.84
N MET A 24 -3.60 3.97 1.34
CA MET A 24 -3.96 5.32 1.75
C MET A 24 -4.27 5.38 3.24
N ARG A 25 -5.04 4.43 3.77
CA ARG A 25 -5.34 4.36 5.21
C ARG A 25 -4.08 4.22 6.05
N THR A 26 -3.10 3.45 5.58
CA THR A 26 -1.82 3.26 6.28
C THR A 26 -0.98 4.52 6.23
N LEU A 27 -0.91 5.19 5.07
CA LEU A 27 -0.23 6.48 4.90
C LEU A 27 -0.86 7.58 5.77
N TYR A 28 -2.18 7.66 5.83
CA TYR A 28 -2.87 8.63 6.69
C TYR A 28 -2.58 8.39 8.17
N ARG A 29 -2.54 7.13 8.62
CA ARG A 29 -2.16 6.80 10.00
C ARG A 29 -0.71 7.17 10.31
N LEU A 30 0.20 6.95 9.38
CA LEU A 30 1.61 7.36 9.51
C LEU A 30 1.74 8.87 9.58
N LYS A 31 1.05 9.59 8.69
CA LYS A 31 1.03 11.06 8.68
C LYS A 31 0.45 11.62 9.97
N ALA A 32 -0.68 11.11 10.44
CA ALA A 32 -1.29 11.55 11.70
C ALA A 32 -0.33 11.41 12.88
N ARG A 33 0.40 10.28 12.95
CA ARG A 33 1.39 10.03 14.01
C ARG A 33 2.63 10.91 13.89
N ALA A 34 3.06 11.22 12.67
CA ALA A 34 4.16 12.16 12.42
C ALA A 34 3.76 13.59 12.81
N ASP A 35 2.54 14.03 12.44
CA ASP A 35 2.01 15.36 12.77
C ASP A 35 1.82 15.54 14.29
N GLU A 36 1.40 14.48 15.00
CA GLU A 36 1.31 14.47 16.46
C GLU A 36 2.69 14.69 17.12
N ARG A 37 3.73 13.98 16.67
CA ARG A 37 5.11 14.17 17.15
C ARG A 37 5.68 15.56 16.86
N LEU A 38 5.35 16.13 15.70
CA LEU A 38 5.75 17.49 15.33
C LEU A 38 5.06 18.54 16.19
N ARG A 39 3.80 18.31 16.60
CA ARG A 39 3.10 19.20 17.53
C ARG A 39 3.66 19.14 18.95
N GLU A 40 4.06 17.95 19.42
CA GLU A 40 4.72 17.77 20.71
C GLU A 40 6.13 18.40 20.73
N SER A 41 6.85 18.28 19.62
CA SER A 41 8.17 18.88 19.43
C SER A 41 8.02 20.35 19.05
N ARG A 42 7.98 21.26 20.03
CA ARG A 42 7.84 22.73 19.88
C ARG A 42 8.83 23.45 18.90
N GLY A 43 9.66 22.75 18.13
CA GLY A 43 10.65 23.28 17.19
C GLY A 43 10.35 22.90 15.74
N GLY A 44 9.52 23.70 15.05
CA GLY A 44 9.05 23.44 13.70
C GLY A 44 9.89 24.11 12.61
N GLY A 45 10.80 23.35 11.99
CA GLY A 45 11.43 23.71 10.72
C GLY A 45 11.16 22.63 9.67
N LEU A 46 11.17 22.98 8.37
CA LEU A 46 10.96 22.03 7.26
C LEU A 46 11.88 20.80 7.34
N GLY A 47 13.13 20.97 7.80
CA GLY A 47 14.07 19.87 8.03
C GLY A 47 13.62 18.90 9.13
N THR A 48 13.05 19.40 10.23
CA THR A 48 12.48 18.58 11.31
C THR A 48 11.28 17.77 10.83
N GLY A 49 10.45 18.35 9.95
CA GLY A 49 9.32 17.66 9.34
C GLY A 49 9.73 16.49 8.44
N ILE A 50 10.78 16.67 7.63
CA ILE A 50 11.30 15.61 6.75
C ILE A 50 11.96 14.50 7.57
N ALA A 51 12.82 14.85 8.54
CA ALA A 51 13.48 13.88 9.42
C ALA A 51 12.48 13.07 10.24
N ASN A 52 11.43 13.72 10.76
CA ASN A 52 10.34 13.06 11.50
C ASN A 52 9.52 12.12 10.59
N THR A 53 9.27 12.51 9.34
CA THR A 53 8.58 11.65 8.38
C THR A 53 9.43 10.41 8.04
N ALA A 54 10.73 10.60 7.76
CA ALA A 54 11.64 9.51 7.44
C ALA A 54 11.81 8.52 8.61
N THR A 55 11.94 9.01 9.84
CA THR A 55 12.00 8.16 11.05
C THR A 55 10.66 7.44 11.29
N THR A 56 9.53 8.09 11.08
CA THR A 56 8.20 7.45 11.21
C THR A 56 7.99 6.36 10.14
N PHE A 57 8.46 6.57 8.91
CA PHE A 57 8.52 5.52 7.89
C PHE A 57 9.48 4.39 8.27
N GLY A 58 10.65 4.70 8.83
CA GLY A 58 11.57 3.68 9.35
C GLY A 58 10.94 2.83 10.46
N GLU A 59 10.19 3.48 11.36
CA GLU A 59 9.42 2.80 12.41
C GLU A 59 8.31 1.92 11.85
N PHE A 60 7.69 2.30 10.73
CA PHE A 60 6.76 1.43 10.03
C PHE A 60 7.41 0.11 9.62
N PHE A 61 8.66 0.11 9.16
CA PHE A 61 9.39 -1.09 8.73
C PHE A 61 10.05 -1.87 9.88
N THR A 62 10.21 -1.28 11.05
CA THR A 62 10.93 -1.92 12.16
C THR A 62 10.02 -2.32 13.32
N ARG A 63 8.98 -1.54 13.66
CA ARG A 63 8.16 -1.81 14.86
C ARG A 63 7.16 -2.95 14.64
N PRO A 64 6.97 -3.84 15.63
CA PRO A 64 6.03 -4.96 15.53
C PRO A 64 4.56 -4.52 15.46
N GLU A 65 4.23 -3.33 15.96
CA GLU A 65 2.88 -2.71 15.91
C GLU A 65 2.30 -2.70 14.49
N TRP A 66 3.14 -2.42 13.48
CA TRP A 66 2.73 -2.31 12.09
C TRP A 66 2.82 -3.64 11.32
N ARG A 67 3.16 -4.75 11.99
CA ARG A 67 3.42 -6.04 11.32
C ARG A 67 2.17 -6.59 10.62
N ARG A 68 0.98 -6.44 11.22
CA ARG A 68 -0.28 -6.87 10.60
C ARG A 68 -0.65 -6.01 9.39
N GLU A 69 -0.60 -4.69 9.49
CA GLU A 69 -0.84 -3.77 8.38
C GLU A 69 0.16 -3.98 7.22
N ARG A 70 1.46 -4.16 7.52
CA ARG A 70 2.48 -4.51 6.52
C ARG A 70 2.18 -5.83 5.82
N LEU A 71 1.84 -6.87 6.58
CA LEU A 71 1.51 -8.17 6.01
C LEU A 71 0.26 -8.10 5.12
N ARG A 72 -0.76 -7.34 5.52
CA ARG A 72 -1.96 -7.11 4.67
C ARG A 72 -1.61 -6.38 3.38
N LEU A 73 -0.82 -5.31 3.47
CA LEU A 73 -0.38 -4.57 2.29
C LEU A 73 0.48 -5.45 1.38
N LEU A 74 1.44 -6.19 1.94
CA LEU A 74 2.32 -7.07 1.20
C LEU A 74 1.53 -8.21 0.54
N LEU A 75 0.58 -8.80 1.25
CA LEU A 75 -0.32 -9.83 0.70
C LEU A 75 -1.18 -9.27 -0.44
N LEU A 76 -1.78 -8.10 -0.28
CA LEU A 76 -2.55 -7.46 -1.35
C LEU A 76 -1.65 -7.10 -2.55
N THR A 77 -0.42 -6.64 -2.33
CA THR A 77 0.56 -6.39 -3.39
C THR A 77 0.90 -7.68 -4.13
N VAL A 78 1.18 -8.77 -3.41
CA VAL A 78 1.47 -10.09 -4.00
C VAL A 78 0.27 -10.60 -4.82
N VAL A 79 -0.96 -10.44 -4.30
CA VAL A 79 -2.19 -10.79 -5.02
C VAL A 79 -2.32 -9.96 -6.31
N LEU A 80 -2.08 -8.65 -6.25
CA LEU A 80 -2.08 -7.78 -7.43
C LEU A 80 -1.03 -8.21 -8.47
N PHE A 81 0.19 -8.48 -8.04
CA PHE A 81 1.25 -8.98 -8.91
C PHE A 81 0.88 -10.34 -9.52
N ALA A 82 0.27 -11.24 -8.75
CA ALA A 82 -0.20 -12.52 -9.25
C ALA A 82 -1.30 -12.34 -10.31
N ILE A 83 -2.28 -11.46 -10.09
CA ILE A 83 -3.35 -11.17 -11.05
C ILE A 83 -2.79 -10.55 -12.34
N ILE A 84 -1.89 -9.58 -12.22
CA ILE A 84 -1.25 -8.93 -13.37
C ILE A 84 -0.35 -9.91 -14.14
N GLY A 85 0.46 -10.70 -13.42
CA GLY A 85 1.42 -11.64 -14.00
C GLY A 85 0.78 -12.91 -14.59
N THR A 86 -0.39 -13.32 -14.12
CA THR A 86 -1.16 -14.43 -14.71
C THR A 86 -1.95 -14.02 -15.95
N GLY A 87 -2.22 -12.72 -16.14
CA GLY A 87 -2.82 -12.18 -17.37
C GLY A 87 -2.13 -12.65 -18.65
N PRO A 88 -0.81 -12.40 -18.84
CA PRO A 88 -0.10 -12.85 -20.03
C PRO A 88 -0.04 -14.38 -20.19
N ILE A 89 -0.07 -15.16 -19.10
CA ILE A 89 -0.04 -16.63 -19.16
C ILE A 89 -1.40 -17.20 -19.60
N LEU A 90 -2.50 -16.56 -19.18
CA LEU A 90 -3.86 -16.93 -19.56
C LEU A 90 -4.24 -16.43 -20.96
N TRP A 91 -3.67 -15.30 -21.40
CA TRP A 91 -3.87 -14.72 -22.74
C TRP A 91 -2.80 -15.06 -23.77
N ALA A 92 -1.77 -15.83 -23.39
CA ALA A 92 -0.78 -16.30 -24.35
C ALA A 92 -1.51 -17.12 -25.43
N PRO A 93 -1.43 -16.74 -26.72
CA PRO A 93 -1.94 -17.58 -27.78
C PRO A 93 -1.20 -18.91 -27.70
N ARG A 94 -1.90 -19.97 -27.32
CA ARG A 94 -1.36 -21.32 -27.35
C ARG A 94 -1.13 -21.67 -28.83
N PRO A 95 0.04 -22.19 -29.23
CA PRO A 95 0.28 -22.63 -30.59
C PRO A 95 -0.67 -23.76 -31.01
#